data_AF-A0A1H9KEE1-F1
#
_entry.id   AF-A0A1H9KEE1-F1
#
_cell.length_a   1.000
_cell.length_b   1.000
_cell.length_c   1.000
_cell.angle_alpha   90.00
_cell.angle_beta   90.00
_cell.angle_gamma   90.00
#
_symmetry.space_group_name_H-M   'P 1'
#
loop_
_entity.id
_entity.type
_entity.pdbx_description
1 polymer ?
#
loop_
_entity_poly.entity_id
_entity_poly.type
_entity_poly.pdbx_seq_one_letter_code
_entity_poly.pdbx_strand_id
1 'polypeptide(L)' 'MTTITIDNRNYDLASLPNEAKAQLASIQFVDQELARLQAHVAALQTARNAYVQALKAALPVVGGGDTIQLASLG' A
#
# COMPACT_ATOMS: atom_id res chain seq x y z
N MET A 1 11.44 21.19 22.34
CA MET A 1 12.52 20.31 21.85
C MET A 1 11.86 19.19 21.07
N THR A 2 12.18 19.03 19.79
CA THR A 2 11.60 17.99 18.94
C THR A 2 12.40 16.71 19.17
N THR A 3 11.77 15.68 19.71
CA THR A 3 12.44 14.41 20.01
C THR A 3 12.14 13.41 18.90
N ILE A 4 13.16 12.67 18.46
CA ILE A 4 12.99 11.53 17.55
C ILE A 4 13.40 10.24 18.25
N THR A 5 12.73 9.15 17.91
CA THR A 5 13.05 7.82 18.44
C THR A 5 13.76 7.01 17.36
N ILE A 6 14.98 6.55 17.64
CA ILE A 6 15.76 5.65 16.78
C ILE A 6 16.21 4.48 17.65
N ASP A 7 15.96 3.24 17.22
CA ASP A 7 16.31 2.01 17.95
C ASP A 7 15.90 2.03 19.44
N ASN A 8 14.65 2.41 19.71
CA ASN A 8 14.08 2.54 21.06
C ASN A 8 14.79 3.57 21.97
N ARG A 9 15.63 4.44 21.43
CA ARG A 9 16.25 5.55 22.15
C ARG A 9 15.71 6.90 21.66
N ASN A 10 15.51 7.80 22.59
CA ASN A 10 15.05 9.16 22.31
C ASN A 10 16.25 10.10 22.14
N TYR A 11 16.24 10.85 21.05
CA TYR A 11 17.24 11.85 20.73
C TYR A 11 16.57 13.21 20.57
N ASP A 12 17.13 14.25 21.18
CA ASP A 12 16.74 15.61 20.84
C ASP A 12 17.27 15.94 19.45
N LEU A 13 16.37 16.24 18.51
CA LEU A 13 16.71 16.55 17.13
C LEU A 13 17.69 17.72 17.07
N ALA A 14 17.56 18.72 17.94
CA ALA A 14 18.46 19.87 17.96
C ALA A 14 19.90 19.46 18.30
N SER A 15 20.06 18.47 19.19
CA SER A 15 21.35 17.94 19.67
C SER A 15 22.09 17.07 18.65
N LEU A 16 21.41 16.63 17.59
CA LEU A 16 22.02 15.73 16.60
C LEU A 16 23.07 16.45 15.72
N PRO A 17 24.14 15.73 15.33
CA PRO A 17 25.08 16.22 14.32
C PRO A 17 24.38 16.60 13.00
N ASN A 18 24.95 17.56 12.28
CA ASN A 18 24.40 18.02 11.00
C ASN A 18 24.28 16.89 9.97
N GLU A 19 25.26 15.99 9.94
CA GLU A 19 25.26 14.81 9.07
C GLU A 19 24.07 13.88 9.38
N ALA A 20 23.78 13.62 10.66
CA ALA A 20 22.65 12.80 11.07
C ALA A 20 21.31 13.45 10.67
N LYS A 21 21.19 14.77 10.80
CA LYS A 21 20.01 15.54 10.33
C LYS A 21 19.83 15.43 8.82
N ALA A 22 20.92 15.50 8.04
CA ALA A 22 20.87 15.37 6.59
C ALA A 22 20.42 13.95 6.16
N GLN A 23 20.92 12.91 6.84
CA GLN A 23 20.48 11.54 6.61
C GLN A 23 19.00 11.35 6.98
N LEU A 24 18.56 11.91 8.11
CA LEU A 24 17.15 11.87 8.51
C LEU A 24 16.24 12.51 7.46
N ALA A 25 16.62 13.68 6.92
CA ALA A 25 15.85 14.33 5.86
C ALA A 25 15.79 13.46 4.58
N SER A 26 16.88 12.80 4.24
CA SER A 26 16.94 11.89 3.10
C SER A 26 16.03 10.66 3.30
N ILE A 27 16.01 10.09 4.50
CA ILE A 27 15.12 8.97 4.86
C ILE A 27 13.66 9.42 4.75
N GLN A 28 13.31 10.57 5.33
CA GLN A 28 11.94 11.10 5.26
C GLN A 28 11.47 11.32 3.81
N PHE A 29 12.36 11.80 2.94
CA PHE A 29 12.06 11.93 1.52
C PHE A 29 11.78 10.58 0.86
N VAL A 30 12.62 9.56 1.13
CA VAL A 30 12.42 8.21 0.59
C VAL A 30 11.13 7.59 1.11
N ASP A 31 10.81 7.75 2.39
CA ASP A 31 9.57 7.24 2.98
C ASP A 31 8.32 7.85 2.34
N GLN A 32 8.36 9.16 2.05
CA GLN A 32 7.28 9.84 1.33
C GLN A 32 7.09 9.30 -0.09
N GLU A 33 8.18 9.06 -0.82
CA GLU A 33 8.10 8.48 -2.16
C GLU A 33 7.62 7.02 -2.14
N LEU A 34 8.04 6.23 -1.14
CA LEU A 34 7.52 4.88 -0.95
C LEU A 34 6.02 4.88 -0.68
N ALA A 35 5.53 5.77 0.20
CA ALA A 35 4.10 5.91 0.46
C ALA A 35 3.34 6.31 -0.81
N ARG A 36 3.90 7.23 -1.61
CA ARG A 36 3.32 7.63 -2.91
C ARG A 36 3.21 6.45 -3.87
N LEU A 37 4.26 5.64 -4.00
CA LEU A 37 4.26 4.45 -4.85
C LEU A 37 3.27 3.39 -4.37
N GLN A 38 3.15 3.18 -3.06
CA GLN A 38 2.15 2.26 -2.50
C GLN A 38 0.72 2.69 -2.83
N ALA A 39 0.42 3.99 -2.80
CA ALA A 39 -0.87 4.52 -3.22
C ALA A 39 -1.16 4.21 -4.71
N HIS A 40 -0.16 4.36 -5.59
CA HIS A 40 -0.29 3.98 -7.00
C HIS A 40 -0.54 2.49 -7.18
N VAL A 41 0.18 1.64 -6.44
CA VAL A 41 -0.03 0.19 -6.46
C VAL A 41 -1.46 -0.17 -6.05
N ALA A 42 -1.98 0.45 -4.98
CA ALA A 42 -3.36 0.21 -4.52
C ALA A 42 -4.41 0.62 -5.58
N ALA A 43 -4.20 1.75 -6.25
CA ALA A 43 -5.07 2.20 -7.34
C ALA A 43 -5.05 1.19 -8.51
N LEU A 44 -3.87 0.71 -8.91
CA LEU A 44 -3.71 -0.26 -9.99
C LEU A 44 -4.30 -1.63 -9.63
N GLN A 45 -4.18 -2.07 -8.38
CA GLN A 45 -4.81 -3.30 -7.89
C GLN A 45 -6.35 -3.20 -7.99
N THR A 46 -6.91 -2.04 -7.63
CA THR A 46 -8.34 -1.77 -7.77
C THR A 46 -8.78 -1.85 -9.23
N ALA A 47 -8.05 -1.19 -10.14
CA ALA A 47 -8.32 -1.25 -11.57
C ALA A 47 -8.22 -2.68 -12.12
N ARG A 48 -7.18 -3.44 -11.74
CA ARG A 48 -7.01 -4.84 -12.12
C ARG A 48 -8.22 -5.67 -11.69
N ASN A 49 -8.68 -5.51 -10.46
CA ASN A 49 -9.85 -6.23 -9.94
C ASN A 49 -11.11 -5.88 -10.73
N ALA A 50 -11.33 -4.60 -11.05
CA ALA A 50 -12.45 -4.17 -11.89
C ALA A 50 -12.41 -4.84 -13.28
N TYR A 51 -11.24 -4.89 -13.92
CA TYR A 51 -11.09 -5.55 -15.22
C TYR A 51 -11.32 -7.06 -15.15
N VAL A 52 -10.91 -7.72 -14.07
CA VAL A 52 -11.21 -9.15 -13.86
C VAL A 52 -12.71 -9.37 -13.75
N GLN A 53 -13.45 -8.52 -13.04
CA GLN A 53 -14.91 -8.66 -12.95
C GLN A 53 -15.60 -8.38 -14.29
N ALA A 54 -15.16 -7.35 -15.02
CA ALA A 54 -15.67 -7.06 -16.35
C ALA A 54 -15.43 -8.22 -17.32
N LEU A 55 -14.24 -8.82 -17.28
CA LEU A 55 -13.92 -10.01 -18.07
C LEU A 55 -14.86 -11.17 -17.71
N LYS A 56 -15.04 -11.48 -16.43
CA LYS A 56 -15.96 -12.55 -15.98
C LYS A 56 -17.39 -12.34 -16.49
N ALA A 57 -17.86 -11.09 -16.50
CA ALA A 57 -19.19 -10.75 -17.00
C ALA A 57 -19.32 -10.86 -18.54
N ALA A 58 -18.21 -10.66 -19.26
CA ALA A 58 -18.16 -10.74 -20.72
C ALA A 58 -17.94 -12.16 -21.25
N LEU A 59 -17.44 -13.08 -20.42
CA LEU A 59 -17.26 -14.48 -20.81
C LEU A 59 -18.62 -15.17 -20.97
N PRO A 60 -18.83 -15.97 -22.02
CA PRO A 60 -20.03 -16.78 -22.14
C PRO A 60 -20.11 -17.74 -20.94
N VAL A 61 -21.32 -17.95 -20.42
CA VAL A 61 -21.56 -18.97 -19.40
C VAL A 61 -21.27 -20.32 -20.05
N VAL A 62 -20.08 -20.87 -19.82
CA VAL A 62 -19.77 -22.23 -20.23
C VAL A 62 -20.50 -23.16 -19.27
N GLY A 63 -21.76 -23.48 -19.60
CA GLY A 63 -22.60 -24.39 -18.82
C GLY A 63 -24.05 -23.95 -18.76
N GLY A 64 -24.83 -24.29 -19.80
CA GLY A 64 -26.25 -24.54 -19.57
C GLY A 64 -26.36 -25.76 -18.67
N GLY A 65 -26.64 -25.54 -17.39
CA GLY A 65 -26.76 -26.59 -16.37
C GLY A 65 -26.12 -26.13 -15.06
N ASP A 66 -26.95 -26.02 -14.03
CA ASP A 66 -26.60 -25.77 -12.63
C ASP A 66 -26.38 -24.30 -12.22
N THR A 67 -27.48 -23.56 -12.36
CA THR A 67 -27.89 -22.56 -11.38
C THR A 67 -27.75 -23.07 -9.93
N ILE A 68 -27.25 -22.19 -9.06
CA ILE A 68 -27.30 -22.22 -7.57
C ILE A 68 -26.16 -22.98 -6.84
N GLN A 69 -25.02 -22.29 -6.64
CA GLN A 69 -24.25 -22.32 -5.38
C GLN A 69 -23.65 -20.94 -5.03
N LEU A 70 -24.38 -19.85 -5.35
CA LEU A 70 -24.01 -18.49 -4.93
C LEU A 70 -24.55 -18.10 -3.54
N ALA A 71 -25.12 -19.04 -2.77
CA ALA A 71 -25.55 -18.81 -1.39
C ALA A 71 -25.62 -20.11 -0.59
N SER A 72 -24.51 -20.61 -0.09
CA SER A 72 -24.43 -21.29 1.22
C SER A 72 -23.01 -21.79 1.50
N LEU A 73 -22.67 -21.74 2.79
CA LEU A 73 -21.57 -22.41 3.48
C LEU A 73 -20.34 -21.55 3.78
N GLY A 74 -20.28 -21.05 5.02
CA GLY A 74 -19.04 -20.76 5.75
C GLY A 74 -18.85 -19.31 6.14
#